data_AF-A0A3D2WD38-F1
#
_entry.id   AF-A0A3D2WD38-F1
#
_cell.length_a   1.000
_cell.length_b   1.000
_cell.length_c   1.000
_cell.angle_alpha   90.00
_cell.angle_beta   90.00
_cell.angle_gamma   90.00
#
_symmetry.space_group_name_H-M   'P 1'
#
loop_
_entity.id
_entity.type
_entity.pdbx_description
1 polymer ?
#
loop_
_entity_poly.entity_id
_entity_poly.type
_entity_poly.pdbx_seq_one_letter_code
_entity_poly.pdbx_strand_id
1 'polypeptide(L)'
;MNFAIGVDGGGTWTRAVVVDQDGQELGRGETEGAVVEAHDPTSSVEAVRRAVDRALMNSSLSTPADILLAGLSGAGNDVAHTAIEDALVKSQLAERIIISTDVEVAFHDAFGFGPGIMLVAGTGSIAWARRSDGTEVRVGGWGQHIGDEGSGYQIGMEALRCITRAEDGRAGPTALRDTILRHLGLEDIQGLVGWIGMASKREVASLVPLITEAAAQEDPVSKGILELAIQGCRGHLEAILEISGPWVDQPAVALWGGLLSSSSGPLHDEILSIVRDHGLKILGRDPDPALGAARLALEQGLSNRQ
;
A
#
# COMPACT_ATOMS: atom_id res chain seq x y z
N MET A 1 21.09 -24.75 -4.17
CA MET A 1 21.21 -23.62 -3.22
C MET A 1 19.81 -23.31 -2.78
N ASN A 2 19.59 -23.19 -1.48
CA ASN A 2 18.25 -22.93 -0.98
C ASN A 2 18.07 -21.44 -0.78
N PHE A 3 17.03 -20.88 -1.38
CA PHE A 3 16.72 -19.46 -1.31
C PHE A 3 15.22 -19.25 -1.36
N ALA A 4 14.77 -18.16 -0.74
CA ALA A 4 13.36 -17.76 -0.74
C ALA A 4 13.19 -16.47 -1.54
N ILE A 5 11.98 -16.30 -2.06
CA ILE A 5 11.57 -15.08 -2.76
C ILE A 5 10.42 -14.46 -1.99
N GLY A 6 10.53 -13.18 -1.65
CA GLY A 6 9.43 -12.36 -1.18
C GLY A 6 8.97 -11.39 -2.26
N VAL A 7 7.68 -11.24 -2.43
CA VAL A 7 7.09 -10.32 -3.41
C VAL A 7 6.07 -9.42 -2.74
N ASP A 8 6.16 -8.12 -3.00
CA ASP A 8 5.15 -7.09 -2.69
C ASP A 8 4.59 -6.56 -3.99
N GLY A 9 3.33 -6.92 -4.30
CA GLY A 9 2.63 -6.53 -5.51
C GLY A 9 1.51 -5.55 -5.19
N GLY A 10 1.75 -4.27 -5.46
CA GLY A 10 0.76 -3.21 -5.33
C GLY A 10 0.29 -2.70 -6.69
N GLY A 11 -0.68 -1.79 -6.65
CA GLY A 11 -1.12 -1.09 -7.86
C GLY A 11 -0.03 -0.19 -8.47
N THR A 12 0.97 0.23 -7.70
CA THR A 12 2.02 1.17 -8.14
C THR A 12 3.28 0.48 -8.64
N TRP A 13 3.79 -0.46 -7.83
CA TRP A 13 5.03 -1.18 -8.06
C TRP A 13 4.84 -2.65 -7.73
N THR A 14 5.61 -3.52 -8.38
CA THR A 14 5.83 -4.90 -7.91
C THR A 14 7.30 -5.05 -7.57
N ARG A 15 7.60 -5.45 -6.34
CA ARG A 15 8.96 -5.61 -5.84
C ARG A 15 9.20 -7.06 -5.45
N ALA A 16 10.33 -7.61 -5.86
CA ALA A 16 10.78 -8.93 -5.44
C ALA A 16 12.12 -8.81 -4.72
N VAL A 17 12.28 -9.57 -3.64
CA VAL A 17 13.51 -9.71 -2.87
C VAL A 17 13.86 -11.18 -2.80
N VAL A 18 15.13 -11.50 -3.08
CA VAL A 18 15.71 -12.84 -2.99
C VAL A 18 16.55 -12.88 -1.72
N VAL A 19 16.33 -13.89 -0.88
CA VAL A 19 17.10 -14.09 0.36
C VAL A 19 17.66 -15.52 0.45
N ASP A 20 18.81 -15.67 1.09
CA ASP A 20 19.33 -17.00 1.46
C ASP A 20 18.64 -17.57 2.70
N GLN A 21 19.11 -18.73 3.18
CA GLN A 21 18.57 -19.41 4.36
C GLN A 21 18.77 -18.63 5.67
N ASP A 22 19.77 -17.76 5.72
CA ASP A 22 20.07 -16.92 6.88
C ASP A 22 19.28 -15.59 6.83
N GLY A 23 18.47 -15.38 5.78
CA GLY A 23 17.69 -14.17 5.57
C GLY A 23 18.50 -13.01 5.00
N GLN A 24 19.72 -13.25 4.49
CA GLN A 24 20.52 -12.23 3.82
C GLN A 24 19.95 -11.94 2.43
N GLU A 25 19.72 -10.67 2.12
CA GLU A 25 19.30 -10.23 0.79
C GLU A 25 20.42 -10.47 -0.24
N LEU A 26 20.10 -11.26 -1.25
CA LEU A 26 20.98 -11.61 -2.38
C LEU A 26 20.69 -10.78 -3.63
N GLY A 27 19.47 -10.25 -3.74
CA GLY A 27 19.06 -9.48 -4.91
C GLY A 27 17.66 -8.90 -4.77
N ARG A 28 17.42 -7.81 -5.51
CA ARG A 28 16.15 -7.09 -5.53
C ARG A 28 15.79 -6.63 -6.92
N GLY A 29 14.51 -6.73 -7.25
CA GLY A 29 13.95 -6.29 -8.51
C GLY A 29 12.67 -5.49 -8.29
N GLU A 30 12.48 -4.44 -9.07
CA GLU A 30 11.26 -3.63 -9.06
C GLU A 30 10.75 -3.48 -10.48
N THR A 31 9.43 -3.51 -10.65
CA THR A 31 8.74 -3.19 -11.90
C THR A 31 7.51 -2.33 -11.62
N GLU A 32 6.86 -1.86 -12.69
CA GLU A 32 5.51 -1.33 -12.56
C GLU A 32 4.58 -2.36 -11.89
N GLY A 33 3.68 -1.84 -11.06
CA GLY A 33 2.68 -2.61 -10.34
C GLY A 33 1.56 -3.13 -11.23
N ALA A 34 0.91 -4.19 -10.78
CA ALA A 34 -0.31 -4.70 -11.36
C ALA A 34 -1.24 -5.09 -10.20
N VAL A 35 -2.48 -4.57 -10.22
CA VAL A 35 -3.50 -4.97 -9.25
C VAL A 35 -4.05 -6.32 -9.67
N VAL A 36 -4.31 -7.20 -8.70
CA VAL A 36 -4.95 -8.48 -8.98
C VAL A 36 -6.40 -8.23 -9.38
N GLU A 37 -6.73 -8.54 -10.63
CA GLU A 37 -8.10 -8.55 -11.13
C GLU A 37 -8.64 -9.98 -11.15
N ALA A 38 -9.81 -10.19 -10.53
CA ALA A 38 -10.41 -11.52 -10.39
C ALA A 38 -10.67 -12.24 -11.73
N HIS A 39 -10.79 -11.49 -12.82
CA HIS A 39 -11.12 -12.01 -14.15
C HIS A 39 -9.92 -12.11 -15.10
N ASP A 40 -8.78 -11.50 -14.75
CA ASP A 40 -7.52 -11.60 -15.51
C ASP A 40 -6.29 -11.42 -14.61
N PRO A 41 -5.80 -12.49 -13.96
CA PRO A 41 -4.60 -12.41 -13.11
C PRO A 41 -3.31 -12.27 -13.93
N THR A 42 -3.36 -12.33 -15.26
CA THR A 42 -2.18 -12.45 -16.14
C THR A 42 -1.20 -11.28 -15.93
N SER A 43 -1.71 -10.05 -15.88
CA SER A 43 -0.91 -8.84 -15.68
C SER A 43 -0.13 -8.88 -14.35
N SER A 44 -0.77 -9.38 -13.29
CA SER A 44 -0.17 -9.54 -11.96
C SER A 44 0.92 -10.60 -11.97
N VAL A 45 0.65 -11.78 -12.55
CA VAL A 45 1.66 -12.84 -12.68
C VAL A 45 2.87 -12.38 -13.47
N GLU A 46 2.66 -11.67 -14.57
CA GLU A 46 3.76 -11.14 -15.37
C GLU A 46 4.57 -10.08 -14.62
N ALA A 47 3.92 -9.22 -13.84
CA ALA A 47 4.61 -8.24 -13.01
C ALA A 47 5.47 -8.94 -11.95
N VAL A 48 4.92 -9.96 -11.27
CA VAL A 48 5.67 -10.80 -10.33
C VAL A 48 6.87 -11.46 -11.02
N ARG A 49 6.66 -12.11 -12.17
CA ARG A 49 7.73 -12.77 -12.94
C ARG A 49 8.84 -11.78 -13.32
N ARG A 50 8.48 -10.61 -13.87
CA ARG A 50 9.46 -9.59 -14.25
C ARG A 50 10.23 -9.04 -13.03
N ALA A 51 9.57 -8.87 -11.89
CA ALA A 51 10.23 -8.45 -10.66
C ALA A 51 11.24 -9.52 -10.16
N VAL A 52 10.85 -10.80 -10.20
CA VAL A 52 11.73 -11.93 -9.86
C VAL A 52 12.91 -12.04 -10.82
N ASP A 53 12.67 -11.95 -12.13
CA ASP A 53 13.72 -11.97 -13.15
C ASP A 53 14.75 -10.84 -12.90
N ARG A 54 14.28 -9.64 -12.54
CA ARG A 54 15.15 -8.51 -12.18
C ARG A 54 15.93 -8.76 -10.89
N ALA A 55 15.30 -9.36 -9.87
CA ALA A 55 15.96 -9.68 -8.61
C ALA A 55 17.08 -10.73 -8.78
N LEU A 56 16.93 -11.63 -9.74
CA LEU A 56 17.89 -12.69 -10.04
C LEU A 56 18.97 -12.28 -11.06
N MET A 57 18.80 -11.15 -11.77
CA MET A 57 19.61 -10.77 -12.95
C MET A 57 21.12 -10.74 -12.69
N ASN A 58 21.57 -10.35 -11.48
CA ASN A 58 22.98 -10.30 -11.11
C ASN A 58 23.39 -11.41 -10.13
N SER A 59 22.54 -12.42 -9.94
CA SER A 59 22.80 -13.57 -9.08
C SER A 59 23.23 -14.78 -9.91
N SER A 60 23.88 -15.75 -9.28
CA SER A 60 24.09 -17.08 -9.87
C SER A 60 22.89 -18.01 -9.66
N LEU A 61 21.75 -17.49 -9.19
CA LEU A 61 20.54 -18.25 -8.87
C LEU A 61 19.58 -18.22 -10.05
N SER A 62 18.74 -19.26 -10.13
CA SER A 62 17.69 -19.40 -11.13
C SER A 62 16.45 -20.02 -10.50
N THR A 63 15.27 -19.74 -11.05
CA THR A 63 14.03 -20.41 -10.64
C THR A 63 14.05 -21.90 -11.06
N PRO A 64 13.27 -22.76 -10.38
CA PRO A 64 12.43 -22.46 -9.22
C PRO A 64 13.24 -22.22 -7.93
N ALA A 65 12.80 -21.26 -7.11
CA ALA A 65 13.23 -21.15 -5.71
C ALA A 65 12.60 -22.26 -4.85
N ASP A 66 13.05 -22.47 -3.61
CA ASP A 66 12.37 -23.41 -2.70
C ASP A 66 10.96 -22.92 -2.36
N ILE A 67 10.84 -21.62 -2.07
CA ILE A 67 9.58 -21.01 -1.67
C ILE A 67 9.51 -19.57 -2.14
N LEU A 68 8.33 -19.17 -2.61
CA LEU A 68 7.98 -17.79 -2.90
C LEU A 68 6.74 -17.42 -2.10
N LEU A 69 6.77 -16.27 -1.43
CA LEU A 69 5.59 -15.67 -0.81
C LEU A 69 5.30 -14.33 -1.48
N ALA A 70 4.08 -14.18 -1.98
CA ALA A 70 3.63 -12.96 -2.63
C ALA A 70 2.51 -12.30 -1.83
N GLY A 71 2.81 -11.13 -1.24
CA GLY A 71 1.81 -10.22 -0.69
C GLY A 71 1.24 -9.35 -1.81
N LEU A 72 -0.02 -9.54 -2.16
CA LEU A 72 -0.64 -8.88 -3.31
C LEU A 72 -1.85 -8.06 -2.90
N SER A 73 -1.88 -6.79 -3.32
CA SER A 73 -3.03 -5.91 -3.16
C SER A 73 -4.25 -6.49 -3.91
N GLY A 74 -5.36 -6.66 -3.20
CA GLY A 74 -6.59 -7.23 -3.75
C GLY A 74 -6.74 -8.75 -3.59
N ALA A 75 -5.72 -9.44 -3.05
CA ALA A 75 -5.78 -10.88 -2.77
C ALA A 75 -6.68 -11.26 -1.57
N GLY A 76 -7.29 -10.29 -0.88
CA GLY A 76 -8.25 -10.54 0.21
C GLY A 76 -9.65 -11.02 -0.26
N ASN A 77 -9.88 -11.16 -1.56
CA ASN A 77 -11.09 -11.76 -2.13
C ASN A 77 -10.78 -13.19 -2.59
N ASP A 78 -11.50 -14.19 -2.05
CA ASP A 78 -11.29 -15.62 -2.30
C ASP A 78 -11.22 -15.99 -3.79
N VAL A 79 -12.03 -15.34 -4.64
CA VAL A 79 -12.05 -15.61 -6.09
C VAL A 79 -10.76 -15.10 -6.75
N ALA A 80 -10.34 -13.88 -6.39
CA ALA A 80 -9.10 -13.29 -6.90
C ALA A 80 -7.87 -14.05 -6.38
N HIS A 81 -7.88 -14.45 -5.10
CA HIS A 81 -6.85 -15.27 -4.47
C HIS A 81 -6.65 -16.59 -5.20
N THR A 82 -7.73 -17.34 -5.43
CA THR A 82 -7.64 -18.65 -6.10
C THR A 82 -7.11 -18.50 -7.53
N ALA A 83 -7.58 -17.49 -8.28
CA ALA A 83 -7.15 -17.26 -9.65
C ALA A 83 -5.65 -16.90 -9.75
N ILE A 84 -5.15 -16.05 -8.84
CA ILE A 84 -3.74 -15.65 -8.84
C ILE A 84 -2.83 -16.77 -8.35
N GLU A 85 -3.26 -17.56 -7.36
CA GLU A 85 -2.55 -18.73 -6.86
C GLU A 85 -2.35 -19.77 -7.96
N ASP A 86 -3.45 -20.16 -8.64
CA ASP A 86 -3.40 -21.12 -9.75
C ASP A 86 -2.48 -20.66 -10.88
N ALA A 87 -2.47 -19.37 -11.18
CA ALA A 87 -1.66 -18.80 -12.25
C ALA A 87 -0.17 -18.70 -11.85
N LEU A 88 0.13 -18.34 -10.61
CA LEU A 88 1.50 -18.30 -10.09
C LEU A 88 2.09 -19.71 -9.93
N VAL A 89 1.33 -20.70 -9.47
CA VAL A 89 1.82 -22.09 -9.38
C VAL A 89 2.26 -22.62 -10.76
N LYS A 90 1.54 -22.25 -11.83
CA LYS A 90 1.91 -22.61 -13.21
C LYS A 90 3.14 -21.87 -13.74
N SER A 91 3.56 -20.77 -13.10
CA SER A 91 4.71 -19.97 -13.54
C SER A 91 6.07 -20.61 -13.22
N GLN A 92 6.10 -21.65 -12.37
CA GLN A 92 7.33 -22.35 -11.96
C GLN A 92 8.42 -21.43 -11.35
N LEU A 93 8.00 -20.33 -10.73
CA LEU A 93 8.92 -19.40 -10.04
C LEU A 93 9.49 -20.01 -8.73
N ALA A 94 8.75 -20.92 -8.09
CA ALA A 94 9.19 -21.64 -6.91
C ALA A 94 8.53 -23.02 -6.80
N GLU A 95 9.15 -23.94 -6.05
CA GLU A 95 8.59 -25.26 -5.74
C GLU A 95 7.33 -25.15 -4.88
N ARG A 96 7.29 -24.16 -3.99
CA ARG A 96 6.12 -23.79 -3.19
C ARG A 96 5.82 -22.31 -3.34
N ILE A 97 4.55 -21.97 -3.55
CA ILE A 97 4.08 -20.58 -3.61
C ILE A 97 3.03 -20.38 -2.53
N ILE A 98 3.15 -19.27 -1.80
CA ILE A 98 2.18 -18.81 -0.82
C ILE A 98 1.69 -17.43 -1.25
N ILE A 99 0.38 -17.25 -1.29
CA ILE A 99 -0.25 -15.95 -1.53
C ILE A 99 -0.69 -15.37 -0.19
N SER A 100 -0.47 -14.08 -0.03
CA SER A 100 -0.80 -13.30 1.16
C SER A 100 -1.28 -11.92 0.72
N THR A 101 -1.70 -11.09 1.66
CA THR A 101 -2.04 -9.68 1.37
C THR A 101 -0.82 -8.79 1.50
N ASP A 102 -0.83 -7.67 0.79
CA ASP A 102 0.20 -6.62 0.89
C ASP A 102 0.36 -6.11 2.33
N VAL A 103 -0.76 -5.90 3.04
CA VAL A 103 -0.74 -5.47 4.44
C VAL A 103 -0.16 -6.53 5.37
N GLU A 104 -0.38 -7.82 5.11
CA GLU A 104 0.13 -8.90 5.96
C GLU A 104 1.66 -8.99 5.88
N VAL A 105 2.23 -8.93 4.68
CA VAL A 105 3.69 -8.99 4.49
C VAL A 105 4.38 -7.72 4.99
N ALA A 106 3.74 -6.54 4.84
CA ALA A 106 4.23 -5.28 5.39
C ALA A 106 4.26 -5.33 6.93
N PHE A 107 3.23 -5.90 7.56
CA PHE A 107 3.17 -6.03 9.01
C PHE A 107 4.18 -7.04 9.52
N HIS A 108 4.41 -8.14 8.80
CA HIS A 108 5.40 -9.13 9.19
C HIS A 108 6.80 -8.53 9.17
N ASP A 109 7.14 -7.67 8.20
CA ASP A 109 8.41 -6.94 8.28
C ASP A 109 8.47 -6.01 9.50
N ALA A 110 7.36 -5.35 9.85
CA ALA A 110 7.30 -4.41 10.96
C ALA A 110 7.39 -5.09 12.35
N PHE A 111 6.67 -6.20 12.54
CA PHE A 111 6.40 -6.80 13.85
C PHE A 111 6.63 -8.32 13.93
N GLY A 112 6.97 -8.98 12.81
CA GLY A 112 7.02 -10.44 12.72
C GLY A 112 5.66 -11.06 13.09
N PHE A 113 5.68 -12.05 13.98
CA PHE A 113 4.46 -12.61 14.59
C PHE A 113 3.98 -11.85 15.83
N GLY A 114 4.69 -10.79 16.24
CA GLY A 114 4.39 -10.02 17.43
C GLY A 114 3.14 -9.13 17.29
N PRO A 115 2.65 -8.60 18.43
CA PRO A 115 1.56 -7.64 18.44
C PRO A 115 1.99 -6.27 17.91
N GLY A 116 1.05 -5.54 17.32
CA GLY A 116 1.29 -4.20 16.80
C GLY A 116 0.11 -3.64 16.04
N ILE A 117 0.22 -2.38 15.65
CA ILE A 117 -0.73 -1.67 14.79
C ILE A 117 0.04 -1.16 13.58
N MET A 118 -0.55 -1.27 12.39
CA MET A 118 -0.05 -0.63 11.20
C MET A 118 -1.14 0.27 10.62
N LEU A 119 -0.79 1.53 10.39
CA LEU A 119 -1.60 2.48 9.66
C LEU A 119 -1.03 2.63 8.26
N VAL A 120 -1.89 2.43 7.27
CA VAL A 120 -1.53 2.46 5.85
C VAL A 120 -2.25 3.60 5.16
N ALA A 121 -1.50 4.45 4.45
CA ALA A 121 -2.08 5.38 3.49
C ALA A 121 -1.19 5.52 2.25
N GLY A 122 -1.75 5.15 1.11
CA GLY A 122 -1.16 5.23 -0.23
C GLY A 122 -2.28 5.52 -1.22
N THR A 123 -2.41 4.72 -2.29
CA THR A 123 -3.57 4.81 -3.19
C THR A 123 -4.89 4.59 -2.45
N GLY A 124 -4.91 3.65 -1.49
CA GLY A 124 -5.99 3.42 -0.52
C GLY A 124 -5.51 3.63 0.91
N SER A 125 -6.37 3.31 1.88
CA SER A 125 -6.03 3.40 3.30
C SER A 125 -6.71 2.31 4.15
N ILE A 126 -6.02 1.89 5.21
CA ILE A 126 -6.45 0.83 6.13
C ILE A 126 -5.65 0.97 7.43
N ALA A 127 -6.27 0.63 8.56
CA ALA A 127 -5.57 0.31 9.79
C ALA A 127 -5.72 -1.19 10.10
N TRP A 128 -4.60 -1.82 10.44
CA TRP A 128 -4.54 -3.24 10.76
C TRP A 128 -3.82 -3.47 12.08
N ALA A 129 -4.27 -4.41 12.87
CA ALA A 129 -3.65 -4.73 14.15
C ALA A 129 -3.60 -6.23 14.37
N ARG A 130 -2.55 -6.67 15.07
CA ARG A 130 -2.45 -8.01 15.63
C ARG A 130 -2.34 -7.90 17.14
N ARG A 131 -3.23 -8.55 17.87
CA ARG A 131 -3.22 -8.64 19.33
C ARG A 131 -2.17 -9.63 19.82
N SER A 132 -1.87 -9.60 21.12
CA SER A 132 -0.93 -10.54 21.75
C SER A 132 -1.37 -12.00 21.68
N ASP A 133 -2.67 -12.26 21.50
CA ASP A 133 -3.24 -13.60 21.31
C ASP A 133 -3.24 -14.05 19.82
N GLY A 134 -2.68 -13.23 18.93
CA GLY A 134 -2.64 -13.47 17.48
C GLY A 134 -3.91 -13.04 16.74
N THR A 135 -4.95 -12.56 17.43
CA THR A 135 -6.17 -12.08 16.76
C THR A 135 -5.87 -10.85 15.91
N GLU A 136 -6.32 -10.89 14.66
CA GLU A 136 -6.16 -9.80 13.71
C GLU A 136 -7.43 -8.94 13.64
N VAL A 137 -7.25 -7.62 13.60
CA VAL A 137 -8.33 -6.63 13.57
C VAL A 137 -8.07 -5.65 12.45
N ARG A 138 -9.12 -5.31 11.70
CA ARG A 138 -9.08 -4.36 10.59
C ARG A 138 -10.07 -3.22 10.81
N VAL A 139 -9.64 -2.00 10.51
CA VAL A 139 -10.46 -0.79 10.39
C VAL A 139 -10.20 -0.13 9.04
N GLY A 140 -11.26 0.26 8.34
CA GLY A 140 -11.14 0.79 6.98
C GLY A 140 -10.81 -0.30 5.95
N GLY A 141 -10.19 0.08 4.83
CA GLY A 141 -9.87 -0.85 3.74
C GLY A 141 -11.11 -1.35 2.97
N TRP A 142 -12.22 -0.60 3.00
CA TRP A 142 -13.47 -0.96 2.31
C TRP A 142 -13.49 -0.59 0.81
N GLY A 143 -12.42 0.04 0.33
CA GLY A 143 -12.26 0.47 -1.05
C GLY A 143 -12.93 1.81 -1.37
N GLN A 144 -12.69 2.27 -2.59
CA GLN A 144 -12.80 3.68 -2.99
C GLN A 144 -14.23 4.23 -3.03
N HIS A 145 -15.22 3.35 -3.05
CA HIS A 145 -16.62 3.74 -3.21
C HIS A 145 -17.30 4.07 -1.88
N ILE A 146 -16.86 3.45 -0.79
CA ILE A 146 -17.50 3.53 0.53
C ILE A 146 -16.49 3.62 1.69
N GLY A 147 -15.23 3.95 1.39
CA GLY A 147 -14.16 4.10 2.37
C GLY A 147 -12.94 4.79 1.76
N ASP A 148 -11.74 4.32 2.13
CA ASP A 148 -10.44 4.90 1.75
C ASP A 148 -10.22 6.33 2.29
N GLU A 149 -10.76 6.63 3.47
CA GLU A 149 -10.50 7.86 4.21
C GLU A 149 -9.02 8.00 4.55
N GLY A 150 -8.43 9.16 4.25
CA GLY A 150 -6.99 9.40 4.39
C GLY A 150 -6.12 8.88 3.24
N SER A 151 -6.72 8.31 2.19
CA SER A 151 -5.98 7.83 1.02
C SER A 151 -5.68 8.92 -0.01
N GLY A 152 -4.76 8.61 -0.92
CA GLY A 152 -4.46 9.45 -2.07
C GLY A 152 -5.64 9.55 -3.04
N TYR A 153 -6.47 8.51 -3.14
CA TYR A 153 -7.71 8.57 -3.91
C TYR A 153 -8.68 9.59 -3.32
N GLN A 154 -8.85 9.63 -1.98
CA GLN A 154 -9.69 10.65 -1.34
C GLN A 154 -9.15 12.05 -1.63
N ILE A 155 -7.84 12.27 -1.47
CA ILE A 155 -7.20 13.56 -1.76
C ILE A 155 -7.47 14.00 -3.20
N GLY A 156 -7.21 13.13 -4.17
CA GLY A 156 -7.44 13.42 -5.59
C GLY A 156 -8.91 13.71 -5.88
N MET A 157 -9.82 12.89 -5.36
CA MET A 157 -11.26 13.05 -5.57
C MET A 157 -11.80 14.35 -4.96
N GLU A 158 -11.32 14.74 -3.77
CA GLU A 158 -11.70 16.02 -3.15
C GLU A 158 -11.17 17.22 -3.94
N ALA A 159 -9.98 17.13 -4.53
CA ALA A 159 -9.49 18.16 -5.44
C ALA A 159 -10.41 18.33 -6.66
N LEU A 160 -10.84 17.23 -7.29
CA LEU A 160 -11.77 17.25 -8.43
C LEU A 160 -13.15 17.81 -8.02
N ARG A 161 -13.64 17.47 -6.82
CA ARG A 161 -14.88 18.03 -6.25
C ARG A 161 -14.75 19.53 -5.99
N CYS A 162 -13.60 20.00 -5.52
CA CYS A 162 -13.34 21.43 -5.35
C CYS A 162 -13.36 22.18 -6.68
N ILE A 163 -12.76 21.63 -7.73
CA ILE A 163 -12.80 22.22 -9.08
C ILE A 163 -14.24 22.38 -9.57
N THR A 164 -15.06 21.32 -9.48
CA THR A 164 -16.44 21.37 -9.95
C THR A 164 -17.33 22.32 -9.13
N ARG A 165 -17.11 22.41 -7.81
CA ARG A 165 -17.78 23.41 -6.94
C ARG A 165 -17.36 24.85 -7.28
N ALA A 166 -16.12 25.07 -7.70
CA ALA A 166 -15.67 26.40 -8.13
C ALA A 166 -16.28 26.79 -9.48
N GLU A 167 -16.37 25.85 -10.43
CA GLU A 167 -16.92 26.07 -11.76
C GLU A 167 -18.43 26.45 -11.72
N ASP A 168 -19.20 25.83 -10.83
CA ASP A 168 -20.63 26.11 -10.68
C ASP A 168 -20.97 27.23 -9.69
N GLY A 169 -19.95 27.87 -9.08
CA GLY A 169 -20.11 28.99 -8.16
C GLY A 169 -20.51 28.60 -6.73
N ARG A 170 -20.48 27.32 -6.35
CA ARG A 170 -20.69 26.86 -4.96
C ARG A 170 -19.48 27.07 -4.06
N ALA A 171 -18.31 27.34 -4.64
CA ALA A 171 -17.08 27.69 -3.95
C ALA A 171 -16.32 28.81 -4.69
N GLY A 172 -15.35 29.42 -4.02
CA GLY A 172 -14.43 30.37 -4.66
C GLY A 172 -13.51 29.70 -5.70
N PRO A 173 -12.87 30.48 -6.59
CA PRO A 173 -11.93 29.96 -7.56
C PRO A 173 -10.75 29.26 -6.89
N THR A 174 -10.22 28.21 -7.53
CA THR A 174 -9.07 27.44 -7.04
C THR A 174 -8.00 27.31 -8.11
N ALA A 175 -6.73 27.45 -7.73
CA ALA A 175 -5.58 27.23 -8.61
C ALA A 175 -5.47 25.75 -9.06
N LEU A 176 -6.08 24.82 -8.33
CA LEU A 176 -6.09 23.40 -8.66
C LEU A 176 -6.72 23.12 -10.03
N ARG A 177 -7.68 23.95 -10.47
CA ARG A 177 -8.34 23.79 -11.78
C ARG A 177 -7.32 23.78 -12.91
N ASP A 178 -6.59 24.87 -13.07
CA ASP A 178 -5.68 25.02 -14.21
C ASP A 178 -4.45 24.11 -14.07
N THR A 179 -4.02 23.83 -12.84
CA THR A 179 -2.92 22.90 -12.56
C THR A 179 -3.27 21.46 -12.95
N ILE A 180 -4.44 20.96 -12.55
CA ILE A 180 -4.88 19.60 -12.84
C ILE A 180 -5.24 19.44 -14.32
N LEU A 181 -5.97 20.39 -14.93
CA LEU A 181 -6.28 20.35 -16.36
C LEU A 181 -5.00 20.28 -17.21
N ARG A 182 -4.00 21.12 -16.89
CA ARG A 182 -2.71 21.11 -17.60
C ARG A 182 -1.96 19.80 -17.41
N HIS A 183 -1.94 19.24 -16.19
CA HIS A 183 -1.28 17.96 -15.93
C HIS A 183 -1.91 16.80 -16.71
N LEU A 184 -3.24 16.80 -16.82
CA LEU A 184 -4.00 15.78 -17.55
C LEU A 184 -4.09 16.04 -19.06
N GLY A 185 -3.58 17.18 -19.55
CA GLY A 185 -3.68 17.57 -20.95
C GLY A 185 -5.12 17.86 -21.41
N LEU A 186 -5.96 18.36 -20.51
CA LEU A 186 -7.38 18.64 -20.75
C LEU A 186 -7.60 20.14 -20.99
N GLU A 187 -8.50 20.47 -21.91
CA GLU A 187 -8.82 21.86 -22.26
C GLU A 187 -9.80 22.49 -21.25
N ASP A 188 -10.74 21.71 -20.74
CA ASP A 188 -11.84 22.20 -19.92
C ASP A 188 -12.40 21.17 -18.92
N ILE A 189 -13.42 21.58 -18.17
CA ILE A 189 -14.11 20.76 -17.18
C ILE A 189 -14.87 19.59 -17.81
N GLN A 190 -15.34 19.69 -19.06
CA GLN A 190 -16.00 18.58 -19.73
C GLN A 190 -15.00 17.45 -20.02
N GLY A 191 -13.78 17.80 -20.41
CA GLY A 191 -12.66 16.86 -20.48
C GLY A 191 -12.38 16.18 -19.14
N LEU A 192 -12.45 16.92 -18.03
CA LEU A 192 -12.25 16.36 -16.69
C LEU A 192 -13.34 15.35 -16.29
N VAL A 193 -14.59 15.64 -16.64
CA VAL A 193 -15.73 14.71 -16.42
C VAL A 193 -15.57 13.44 -17.26
N GLY A 194 -15.11 13.56 -18.51
CA GLY A 194 -14.81 12.41 -19.35
C GLY A 194 -13.67 11.56 -18.77
N TRP A 195 -12.59 12.21 -18.33
CA TRP A 195 -11.43 11.54 -17.76
C TRP A 195 -11.77 10.75 -16.49
N ILE A 196 -12.47 11.36 -15.52
CA ILE A 196 -12.79 10.67 -14.25
C ILE A 196 -13.72 9.46 -14.44
N GLY A 197 -14.52 9.44 -15.51
CA GLY A 197 -15.37 8.29 -15.85
C GLY A 197 -14.58 7.05 -16.30
N MET A 198 -13.32 7.22 -16.70
CA MET A 198 -12.41 6.14 -17.14
C MET A 198 -11.20 5.96 -16.23
N ALA A 199 -10.86 6.98 -15.43
CA ALA A 199 -9.66 6.98 -14.60
C ALA A 199 -9.70 5.88 -13.55
N SER A 200 -8.58 5.18 -13.42
CA SER A 200 -8.34 4.24 -12.34
C SER A 200 -8.16 4.95 -11.00
N LYS A 201 -8.35 4.20 -9.91
CA LYS A 201 -8.05 4.66 -8.53
C LYS A 201 -6.64 5.25 -8.42
N ARG A 202 -5.67 4.63 -9.11
CA ARG A 202 -4.27 5.03 -9.12
C ARG A 202 -4.06 6.36 -9.84
N GLU A 203 -4.71 6.57 -10.99
CA GLU A 203 -4.60 7.82 -11.74
C GLU A 203 -5.17 8.99 -10.91
N VAL A 204 -6.30 8.80 -10.24
CA VAL A 204 -6.84 9.82 -9.32
C VAL A 204 -5.86 10.08 -8.16
N ALA A 205 -5.31 9.05 -7.53
CA ALA A 205 -4.33 9.20 -6.45
C ALA A 205 -3.01 9.84 -6.92
N SER A 206 -2.65 9.71 -8.19
CA SER A 206 -1.45 10.34 -8.76
C SER A 206 -1.52 11.87 -8.83
N LEU A 207 -2.69 12.46 -8.57
CA LEU A 207 -2.84 13.91 -8.46
C LEU A 207 -2.25 14.47 -7.15
N VAL A 208 -2.07 13.64 -6.11
CA VAL A 208 -1.60 14.07 -4.77
C VAL A 208 -0.41 15.03 -4.81
N PRO A 209 0.68 14.80 -5.58
CA PRO A 209 1.81 15.71 -5.62
C PRO A 209 1.44 17.16 -6.01
N LEU A 210 0.47 17.34 -6.91
CA LEU A 210 -0.01 18.67 -7.31
C LEU A 210 -0.75 19.38 -6.16
N ILE A 211 -1.55 18.63 -5.39
CA ILE A 211 -2.25 19.15 -4.21
C ILE A 211 -1.24 19.50 -3.12
N THR A 212 -0.27 18.64 -2.87
CA THR A 212 0.79 18.89 -1.87
C THR A 212 1.64 20.10 -2.23
N GLU A 213 2.02 20.26 -3.50
CA GLU A 213 2.76 21.42 -3.98
C GLU A 213 1.97 22.72 -3.78
N ALA A 214 0.67 22.71 -4.13
CA ALA A 214 -0.19 23.86 -3.90
C ALA A 214 -0.36 24.18 -2.39
N ALA A 215 -0.52 23.16 -1.55
CA ALA A 215 -0.59 23.33 -0.09
C ALA A 215 0.70 23.95 0.48
N ALA A 216 1.87 23.54 -0.03
CA ALA A 216 3.17 24.12 0.33
C ALA A 216 3.33 25.59 -0.10
N GLN A 217 2.55 26.03 -1.10
CA GLN A 217 2.44 27.43 -1.53
C GLN A 217 1.31 28.18 -0.78
N GLU A 218 0.89 27.68 0.37
CA GLU A 218 -0.15 28.29 1.22
C GLU A 218 -1.56 28.33 0.57
N ASP A 219 -1.85 27.48 -0.42
CA ASP A 219 -3.20 27.37 -0.99
C ASP A 219 -4.19 26.79 0.04
N PRO A 220 -5.22 27.55 0.46
CA PRO A 220 -6.12 27.13 1.54
C PRO A 220 -7.00 25.94 1.15
N VAL A 221 -7.34 25.79 -0.14
CA VAL A 221 -8.15 24.66 -0.63
C VAL A 221 -7.36 23.36 -0.48
N SER A 222 -6.11 23.37 -0.94
CA SER A 222 -5.21 22.22 -0.89
C SER A 222 -4.86 21.83 0.54
N LYS A 223 -4.60 22.80 1.42
CA LYS A 223 -4.43 22.55 2.86
C LYS A 223 -5.67 21.89 3.49
N GLY A 224 -6.87 22.38 3.16
CA GLY A 224 -8.12 21.78 3.64
C GLY A 224 -8.33 20.33 3.16
N ILE A 225 -7.90 20.01 1.94
CA ILE A 225 -7.95 18.64 1.40
C ILE A 225 -7.00 17.71 2.16
N LEU A 226 -5.75 18.14 2.41
CA LEU A 226 -4.79 17.35 3.18
C LEU A 226 -5.23 17.17 4.64
N GLU A 227 -5.79 18.21 5.25
CA GLU A 227 -6.36 18.14 6.61
C GLU A 227 -7.48 17.09 6.68
N LEU A 228 -8.38 17.07 5.70
CA LEU A 228 -9.45 16.05 5.64
C LEU A 228 -8.88 14.63 5.55
N ALA A 229 -7.79 14.44 4.81
CA ALA A 229 -7.10 13.14 4.74
C ALA A 229 -6.44 12.77 6.08
N ILE A 230 -5.80 13.72 6.76
CA ILE A 230 -5.23 13.53 8.10
C ILE A 230 -6.32 13.10 9.09
N GLN A 231 -7.50 13.73 9.05
CA GLN A 231 -8.63 13.34 9.89
C GLN A 231 -9.13 11.92 9.58
N GLY A 232 -9.12 11.50 8.31
CA GLY A 232 -9.42 10.11 7.93
C GLY A 232 -8.44 9.11 8.53
N CYS A 233 -7.13 9.38 8.40
CA CYS A 233 -6.08 8.56 9.01
C CYS A 233 -6.17 8.52 10.54
N ARG A 234 -6.46 9.67 11.18
CA ARG A 234 -6.70 9.77 12.62
C ARG A 234 -7.87 8.87 13.04
N GLY A 235 -9.00 8.96 12.33
CA GLY A 235 -10.18 8.14 12.62
C GLY A 235 -9.87 6.64 12.53
N HIS A 236 -9.08 6.21 11.54
CA HIS A 236 -8.62 4.84 11.45
C HIS A 236 -7.76 4.42 12.64
N LEU A 237 -6.80 5.27 13.06
CA LEU A 237 -5.93 5.01 14.21
C LEU A 237 -6.72 4.93 15.53
N GLU A 238 -7.60 5.89 15.79
CA GLU A 238 -8.40 5.94 17.01
C GLU A 238 -9.34 4.73 17.10
N ALA A 239 -10.04 4.39 16.01
CA ALA A 239 -10.94 3.25 15.97
C ALA A 239 -10.19 1.91 16.10
N ILE A 240 -9.02 1.75 15.45
CA ILE A 240 -8.25 0.50 15.60
C ILE A 240 -7.75 0.35 17.04
N LEU A 241 -7.32 1.44 17.71
CA LEU A 241 -6.89 1.40 19.11
C LEU A 241 -8.03 0.95 20.04
N GLU A 242 -9.24 1.47 19.82
CA GLU A 242 -10.42 1.10 20.60
C GLU A 242 -10.80 -0.38 20.38
N ILE A 243 -10.94 -0.81 19.13
CA ILE A 243 -11.44 -2.15 18.79
C ILE A 243 -10.40 -3.23 19.09
N SER A 244 -9.10 -2.94 18.91
CA SER A 244 -8.03 -3.92 19.14
C SER A 244 -7.62 -4.05 20.61
N GLY A 245 -8.02 -3.13 21.48
CA GLY A 245 -7.76 -3.21 22.92
C GLY A 245 -8.60 -4.27 23.66
N PRO A 246 -8.37 -4.45 24.98
CA PRO A 246 -7.29 -3.83 25.76
C PRO A 246 -5.93 -4.47 25.44
N TRP A 247 -4.87 -3.65 25.40
CA TRP A 247 -3.51 -4.11 25.19
C TRP A 247 -2.78 -4.32 26.53
N VAL A 248 -1.94 -5.36 26.62
CA VAL A 248 -1.14 -5.63 27.84
C VAL A 248 -0.07 -4.55 28.04
N ASP A 249 0.63 -4.21 26.96
CA ASP A 249 1.55 -3.08 26.84
C ASP A 249 1.05 -2.14 25.75
N GLN A 250 1.47 -0.88 25.74
CA GLN A 250 1.13 0.02 24.63
C GLN A 250 1.64 -0.56 23.29
N PRO A 251 0.77 -0.72 22.27
CA PRO A 251 1.18 -1.26 20.98
C PRO A 251 2.16 -0.32 20.30
N ALA A 252 3.10 -0.90 19.56
CA ALA A 252 3.89 -0.15 18.61
C ALA A 252 3.07 0.08 17.33
N VAL A 253 3.24 1.25 16.71
CA VAL A 253 2.60 1.65 15.46
C VAL A 253 3.63 1.73 14.35
N ALA A 254 3.36 1.08 13.23
CA ALA A 254 4.08 1.24 11.98
C ALA A 254 3.25 2.11 11.03
N LEU A 255 3.92 3.03 10.35
CA LEU A 255 3.31 3.82 9.29
C LEU A 255 3.80 3.27 7.95
N TRP A 256 2.87 3.05 7.03
CA TRP A 256 3.20 2.49 5.71
C TRP A 256 2.40 3.14 4.58
N GLY A 257 2.95 3.08 3.38
CA GLY A 257 2.38 3.69 2.17
C GLY A 257 2.96 5.07 1.86
N GLY A 258 2.86 5.46 0.58
CA GLY A 258 3.53 6.64 0.06
C GLY A 258 3.10 7.98 0.70
N LEU A 259 1.91 8.04 1.32
CA LEU A 259 1.48 9.24 2.04
C LEU A 259 2.10 9.38 3.43
N LEU A 260 2.53 8.25 4.01
CA LEU A 260 3.06 8.16 5.38
C LEU A 260 4.54 7.77 5.44
N SER A 261 5.22 7.65 4.29
CA SER A 261 6.65 7.34 4.25
C SER A 261 7.47 8.42 4.95
N SER A 262 8.43 8.00 5.77
CA SER A 262 9.30 8.92 6.53
C SER A 262 10.19 9.80 5.66
N SER A 263 10.46 9.41 4.41
CA SER A 263 11.32 10.19 3.51
C SER A 263 10.60 11.28 2.72
N SER A 264 9.30 11.11 2.44
CA SER A 264 8.59 11.95 1.46
C SER A 264 7.08 12.00 1.63
N GLY A 265 6.52 11.37 2.66
CA GLY A 265 5.09 11.28 2.86
C GLY A 265 4.49 12.64 3.23
N PRO A 266 3.59 13.24 2.43
CA PRO A 266 3.00 14.55 2.73
C PRO A 266 2.19 14.60 4.03
N LEU A 267 1.77 13.44 4.55
CA LEU A 267 1.02 13.35 5.81
C LEU A 267 1.87 12.81 6.96
N HIS A 268 3.14 12.47 6.72
CA HIS A 268 3.97 11.74 7.69
C HIS A 268 4.09 12.47 9.02
N ASP A 269 4.53 13.73 9.01
CA ASP A 269 4.83 14.47 10.25
C ASP A 269 3.59 14.71 11.12
N GLU A 270 2.45 15.02 10.49
CA GLU A 270 1.18 15.23 11.20
C GLU A 270 0.65 13.92 11.81
N ILE A 271 0.68 12.82 11.05
CA ILE A 271 0.28 11.51 11.57
C ILE A 271 1.25 11.04 12.66
N LEU A 272 2.55 11.28 12.50
CA LEU A 272 3.57 10.99 13.50
C LEU A 272 3.30 11.77 14.80
N SER A 273 2.89 13.04 14.71
CA SER A 273 2.48 13.83 15.86
C SER A 273 1.25 13.23 16.54
N ILE A 274 0.22 12.85 15.77
CA ILE A 274 -1.00 12.24 16.31
C ILE A 274 -0.71 10.94 17.05
N VAL A 275 0.16 10.08 16.50
CA VAL A 275 0.57 8.83 17.16
C VAL A 275 1.31 9.11 18.46
N ARG A 276 2.17 10.14 18.50
CA ARG A 276 2.88 10.57 19.71
C ARG A 276 1.94 11.17 20.76
N ASP A 277 0.92 11.92 20.35
CA ASP A 277 -0.08 12.50 21.25
C ASP A 277 -0.92 11.41 21.95
N HIS A 278 -1.09 10.26 21.31
CA HIS A 278 -1.68 9.06 21.92
C HIS A 278 -0.69 8.29 22.83
N GLY A 279 0.54 8.77 22.96
CA GLY A 279 1.59 8.15 23.76
C GLY A 279 2.07 6.80 23.20
N LEU A 280 1.85 6.52 21.92
CA LEU A 280 2.18 5.23 21.31
C LEU A 280 3.65 5.18 20.87
N LYS A 281 4.24 3.98 20.92
CA LYS A 281 5.56 3.73 20.36
C LYS A 281 5.48 3.67 18.84
N ILE A 282 6.49 4.19 18.16
CA ILE A 282 6.52 4.24 16.69
C ILE A 282 7.68 3.40 16.19
N LEU A 283 7.45 2.60 15.16
CA LEU A 283 8.53 1.94 14.43
C LEU A 283 9.36 3.01 13.71
N GLY A 284 10.63 3.13 14.08
CA GLY A 284 11.53 4.17 13.56
C GLY A 284 12.06 3.95 12.15
N ARG A 285 11.38 3.14 11.33
CA ARG A 285 11.74 2.85 9.93
C ARG A 285 10.48 2.53 9.14
N ASP A 286 10.52 2.81 7.84
CA ASP A 286 9.49 2.35 6.91
C ASP A 286 9.55 0.81 6.79
N PRO A 287 8.40 0.11 6.80
CA PRO A 287 8.35 -1.31 6.48
C PRO A 287 8.80 -1.59 5.04
N ASP A 288 9.48 -2.72 4.83
CA ASP A 288 9.84 -3.26 3.52
C ASP A 288 9.04 -4.54 3.27
N PRO A 289 7.86 -4.45 2.62
CA PRO A 289 6.94 -5.58 2.53
C PRO A 289 7.49 -6.74 1.68
N ALA A 290 8.33 -6.47 0.68
CA ALA A 290 8.96 -7.52 -0.12
C ALA A 290 9.97 -8.31 0.70
N LEU A 291 10.72 -7.63 1.58
CA LEU A 291 11.62 -8.30 2.52
C LEU A 291 10.84 -9.04 3.63
N GLY A 292 9.73 -8.47 4.12
CA GLY A 292 8.79 -9.13 5.02
C GLY A 292 8.26 -10.43 4.44
N ALA A 293 7.81 -10.39 3.18
CA ALA A 293 7.37 -11.56 2.46
C ALA A 293 8.47 -12.64 2.37
N ALA A 294 9.71 -12.24 2.10
CA ALA A 294 10.84 -13.16 1.98
C ALA A 294 11.16 -13.85 3.31
N ARG A 295 11.14 -13.09 4.42
CA ARG A 295 11.34 -13.62 5.77
C ARG A 295 10.22 -14.55 6.19
N LEU A 296 8.97 -14.16 5.96
CA LEU A 296 7.80 -15.01 6.24
C LEU A 296 7.87 -16.32 5.43
N ALA A 297 8.33 -16.27 4.18
CA ALA A 297 8.57 -17.45 3.36
C ALA A 297 9.59 -18.40 4.00
N LEU A 298 10.73 -17.89 4.51
CA LEU A 298 11.72 -18.71 5.20
C LEU A 298 11.14 -19.39 6.45
N GLU A 299 10.42 -18.66 7.29
CA GLU A 299 9.82 -19.19 8.52
C GLU A 299 8.77 -20.29 8.23
N GLN A 300 7.96 -20.10 7.19
CA GLN A 300 6.98 -21.09 6.68
C GLN A 300 7.64 -22.29 6.00
N GLY A 301 8.82 -22.11 5.40
CA GLY A 301 9.61 -23.18 4.78
C GLY A 301 10.33 -24.05 5.81
N LEU A 302 10.81 -23.46 6.91
CA LEU A 302 11.48 -24.16 7.99
C LEU A 302 10.52 -24.99 8.85
N SER A 303 9.32 -24.48 9.12
CA SER A 303 8.31 -25.14 9.97
C SER A 303 7.81 -26.49 9.42
N ASN A 304 7.94 -26.72 8.10
CA ASN A 304 7.51 -27.96 7.44
C ASN A 304 8.65 -28.98 7.24
N ARG A 305 9.87 -28.69 7.72
CA ARG A 305 11.01 -29.64 7.71
C ARG A 305 11.17 -30.40 9.03
N GLN A 306 10.32 -30.14 10.03
CA GLN A 306 10.21 -30.87 11.30
C GLN A 306 9.00 -31.81 11.26
#